data_AF-A0A6J0YA73-F1
#
_entry.id   AF-A0A6J0YA73-F1
#
_cell.length_a   1.000
_cell.length_b   1.000
_cell.length_c   1.000
_cell.angle_alpha   90.00
_cell.angle_beta   90.00
_cell.angle_gamma   90.00
#
_symmetry.space_group_name_H-M   'P 1'
#
loop_
_entity.id
_entity.type
_entity.pdbx_description
1 polymer ?
#
loop_
_entity_poly.entity_id
_entity_poly.type
_entity_poly.pdbx_seq_one_letter_code
_entity_poly.pdbx_strand_id
1 'polypeptide(L)'
;MFQLWKLVLLCGLLSGTSASLLDNRGNDVLRNLRSALERGLASFDSTIEVILQRLKTELESRCLDEVVEETQETENLLEQLISGIFQEVNSDTRVRIRNVQVPDITFEATSDNSADVKIPITADVTVNLPLLGEIVDLDLNVDLQTSVSIETDAETGDSKVVVGECTDTESISLTVLHRRFGLLNDIVDIGVNLARRVVSSVVQDELCPRIRELLESLDAECVKKLIETAAQNDVRKRTGQIWVQTLDLLLSNCAVLVNWLRLSEPRVPPR
;
A
#
# COMPACT_ATOMS: atom_id res chain seq x y z
N MET A 1 4.76 59.20 3.03
CA MET A 1 4.64 58.43 4.30
C MET A 1 3.63 57.31 4.06
N PHE A 2 4.12 56.09 3.81
CA PHE A 2 3.28 54.95 3.46
C PHE A 2 2.61 54.38 4.70
N GLN A 3 1.29 54.17 4.62
CA GLN A 3 0.42 53.72 5.72
C GLN A 3 0.70 52.23 6.05
N LEU A 4 1.79 51.99 6.79
CA LEU A 4 2.23 50.66 7.26
C LEU A 4 1.13 49.88 8.00
N TRP A 5 0.15 50.56 8.60
CA TRP A 5 -0.94 49.91 9.32
C TRP A 5 -1.93 49.15 8.41
N LYS A 6 -2.07 49.55 7.13
CA LYS A 6 -2.90 48.81 6.16
C LYS A 6 -2.27 47.47 5.74
N LEU A 7 -0.95 47.37 5.77
CA LEU A 7 -0.22 46.12 5.48
C LEU A 7 -0.33 45.11 6.63
N VAL A 8 -0.32 45.59 7.88
CA VAL A 8 -0.52 44.73 9.06
C VAL A 8 -1.92 44.12 9.10
N LEU A 9 -2.95 44.88 8.69
CA LEU A 9 -4.33 44.36 8.58
C LEU A 9 -4.49 43.35 7.43
N LEU A 10 -3.78 43.53 6.31
CA LEU A 10 -3.81 42.57 5.20
C LEU A 10 -3.10 41.25 5.59
N CYS A 11 -1.96 41.32 6.27
CA CYS A 11 -1.26 40.12 6.74
C CYS A 11 -2.05 39.38 7.84
N GLY A 12 -2.73 40.09 8.74
CA GLY A 12 -3.60 39.48 9.74
C GLY A 12 -4.82 38.75 9.17
N LEU A 13 -5.33 39.18 8.01
CA LEU A 13 -6.43 38.50 7.31
C LEU A 13 -5.97 37.28 6.48
N LEU A 14 -4.75 37.28 5.96
CA LEU A 14 -4.22 36.13 5.22
C LEU A 14 -3.76 34.98 6.12
N SER A 15 -3.35 35.25 7.36
CA SER A 15 -2.86 34.20 8.28
C SER A 15 -3.98 33.46 9.04
N GLY A 16 -5.25 33.79 8.81
CA GLY A 16 -6.36 33.39 9.70
C GLY A 16 -7.40 32.40 9.17
N THR A 17 -7.43 32.01 7.88
CA THR A 17 -8.58 31.26 7.34
C THR A 17 -8.27 30.13 6.35
N SER A 18 -7.06 29.55 6.37
CA SER A 18 -6.72 28.44 5.47
C SER A 18 -7.41 27.13 5.84
N ALA A 19 -7.74 26.92 7.13
CA ALA A 19 -8.36 25.69 7.61
C ALA A 19 -9.85 25.57 7.24
N SER A 20 -10.63 26.66 7.31
CA SER A 20 -12.08 26.61 7.05
C SER A 20 -12.45 26.51 5.56
N LEU A 21 -11.59 26.98 4.65
CA LEU A 21 -11.84 26.86 3.21
C LEU A 21 -11.66 25.41 2.72
N LEU A 22 -10.75 24.65 3.32
CA LEU A 22 -10.53 23.25 2.97
C LEU A 22 -11.58 22.32 3.56
N ASP A 23 -12.14 22.66 4.71
CA ASP A 23 -13.18 21.81 5.32
C ASP A 23 -14.46 21.84 4.48
N ASN A 24 -14.92 23.04 4.08
CA ASN A 24 -16.06 23.17 3.18
C ASN A 24 -15.78 22.65 1.76
N ARG A 25 -14.59 22.90 1.21
CA ARG A 25 -14.26 22.52 -0.18
C ARG A 25 -13.85 21.05 -0.32
N GLY A 26 -13.20 20.49 0.69
CA GLY A 26 -12.85 19.07 0.76
C GLY A 26 -14.10 18.20 0.85
N ASN A 27 -15.10 18.62 1.62
CA ASN A 27 -16.38 17.91 1.70
C ASN A 27 -17.14 17.88 0.38
N ASP A 28 -17.09 18.96 -0.42
CA ASP A 28 -17.70 18.96 -1.75
C ASP A 28 -16.95 18.05 -2.74
N VAL A 29 -15.61 17.98 -2.65
CA VAL A 29 -14.83 17.01 -3.43
C VAL A 29 -15.15 15.58 -3.02
N LEU A 30 -15.25 15.28 -1.72
CA LEU A 30 -15.58 13.94 -1.22
C LEU A 30 -17.00 13.51 -1.62
N ARG A 31 -17.97 14.43 -1.58
CA ARG A 31 -19.33 14.13 -2.03
C ARG A 31 -19.37 13.84 -3.53
N ASN A 32 -18.63 14.62 -4.32
CA ASN A 32 -18.52 14.37 -5.76
C ASN A 32 -17.81 13.03 -6.03
N LEU A 33 -16.70 12.75 -5.34
CA LEU A 33 -15.99 11.48 -5.39
C LEU A 33 -16.92 10.31 -5.09
N ARG A 34 -17.65 10.34 -3.98
CA ARG A 34 -18.59 9.27 -3.64
C ARG A 34 -19.64 9.06 -4.73
N SER A 35 -20.25 10.14 -5.22
CA SER A 35 -21.23 10.05 -6.30
C SER A 35 -20.63 9.57 -7.63
N ALA A 36 -19.33 9.80 -7.83
CA ALA A 36 -18.59 9.41 -9.02
C ALA A 36 -18.14 7.96 -8.92
N LEU A 37 -17.70 7.50 -7.75
CA LEU A 37 -17.49 6.08 -7.47
C LEU A 37 -18.79 5.32 -7.68
N GLU A 38 -19.88 5.73 -7.03
CA GLU A 38 -21.19 5.07 -7.18
C GLU A 38 -21.67 5.02 -8.65
N ARG A 39 -21.41 6.06 -9.46
CA ARG A 39 -21.82 6.10 -10.88
C ARG A 39 -20.84 5.41 -11.83
N GLY A 40 -19.56 5.68 -11.67
CA GLY A 40 -18.47 5.16 -12.50
C GLY A 40 -18.35 3.66 -12.34
N LEU A 41 -18.48 3.15 -11.11
CA LEU A 41 -18.44 1.72 -10.85
C LEU A 41 -19.70 1.02 -11.33
N ALA A 42 -20.88 1.63 -11.23
CA ALA A 42 -22.07 1.07 -11.86
C ALA A 42 -21.94 0.97 -13.40
N SER A 43 -21.14 1.84 -14.02
CA SER A 43 -20.83 1.80 -15.45
C SER A 43 -19.67 0.85 -15.79
N PHE A 44 -18.73 0.66 -14.87
CA PHE A 44 -17.53 -0.17 -15.01
C PHE A 44 -17.72 -1.59 -14.46
N ASP A 45 -18.89 -1.86 -13.87
CA ASP A 45 -19.23 -3.05 -13.10
C ASP A 45 -18.97 -4.35 -13.87
N SER A 46 -19.39 -4.41 -15.14
CA SER A 46 -19.20 -5.61 -15.97
C SER A 46 -17.74 -5.95 -16.23
N THR A 47 -16.86 -4.94 -16.26
CA THR A 47 -15.42 -5.15 -16.45
C THR A 47 -14.76 -5.54 -15.13
N ILE A 48 -15.19 -4.92 -14.02
CA ILE A 48 -14.70 -5.28 -12.68
C ILE A 48 -15.03 -6.73 -12.36
N GLU A 49 -16.27 -7.16 -12.60
CA GLU A 49 -16.70 -8.53 -12.34
C GLU A 49 -15.82 -9.52 -13.12
N VAL A 50 -15.56 -9.26 -14.40
CA VAL A 50 -14.67 -10.11 -15.21
C VAL A 50 -13.24 -10.15 -14.66
N ILE A 51 -12.72 -9.02 -14.17
CA ILE A 51 -11.38 -8.98 -13.56
C ILE A 51 -11.36 -9.73 -12.22
N LEU A 52 -12.37 -9.56 -11.37
CA LEU A 52 -12.48 -10.26 -10.09
C LEU A 52 -12.58 -11.78 -10.28
N GLN A 53 -13.35 -12.24 -11.26
CA GLN A 53 -13.43 -13.67 -11.59
C GLN A 53 -12.09 -14.23 -12.07
N ARG A 54 -11.33 -13.47 -12.86
CA ARG A 54 -9.97 -13.85 -13.27
C ARG A 54 -8.99 -13.87 -12.10
N LEU A 55 -9.05 -12.85 -11.23
CA LEU A 55 -8.26 -12.78 -10.00
C LEU A 55 -8.53 -13.98 -9.10
N LYS A 56 -9.80 -14.34 -8.94
CA LYS A 56 -10.20 -15.52 -8.18
C LYS A 56 -9.59 -16.78 -8.77
N THR A 57 -9.75 -16.99 -10.07
CA THR A 57 -9.22 -18.16 -10.78
C THR A 57 -7.70 -18.26 -10.64
N GLU A 58 -7.00 -17.13 -10.74
CA GLU A 58 -5.54 -17.08 -10.62
C GLU A 58 -5.07 -17.29 -9.17
N LEU A 59 -5.79 -16.78 -8.17
CA LEU A 59 -5.51 -17.07 -6.76
C LEU A 59 -5.75 -18.55 -6.43
N GLU A 60 -6.80 -19.16 -7.00
CA GLU A 60 -7.09 -20.59 -6.84
C GLU A 60 -6.03 -21.46 -7.53
N SER A 61 -5.45 -21.00 -8.64
CA SER A 61 -4.36 -21.73 -9.31
C SER A 61 -3.11 -21.81 -8.43
N ARG A 62 -2.81 -20.75 -7.65
CA ARG A 62 -1.72 -20.73 -6.64
C ARG A 62 -1.92 -21.71 -5.49
N CYS A 63 -3.13 -22.24 -5.33
CA CYS A 63 -3.46 -23.25 -4.32
C CYS A 63 -3.25 -24.70 -4.82
N LEU A 64 -2.88 -24.91 -6.08
CA LEU A 64 -2.61 -26.23 -6.61
C LEU A 64 -1.15 -26.64 -6.32
N ASP A 65 -0.92 -27.94 -6.05
CA ASP A 65 0.42 -28.48 -5.70
C ASP A 65 1.39 -28.55 -6.89
N GLU A 66 0.98 -28.05 -8.06
CA GLU A 66 1.86 -27.96 -9.21
C GLU A 66 2.85 -26.81 -8.98
N VAL A 67 4.07 -26.96 -9.51
CA VAL A 67 5.06 -25.89 -9.52
C VAL A 67 4.50 -24.79 -10.43
N VAL A 68 3.67 -23.93 -9.86
CA VAL A 68 3.25 -22.68 -10.48
C VAL A 68 4.54 -21.87 -10.59
N GLU A 69 4.98 -21.60 -11.83
CA GLU A 69 5.98 -20.55 -12.05
C GLU A 69 5.51 -19.31 -11.28
N GLU A 70 6.40 -18.55 -10.63
CA GLU A 70 6.01 -17.27 -10.03
C GLU A 70 5.49 -16.36 -11.15
N THR A 71 4.18 -16.43 -11.43
CA THR A 71 3.49 -15.61 -12.38
C THR A 71 3.05 -14.37 -11.63
N GLN A 72 3.49 -13.21 -12.11
CA GLN A 72 3.01 -11.92 -11.64
C GLN A 72 1.56 -11.64 -12.09
N GLU A 73 0.80 -12.68 -12.47
CA GLU A 73 -0.50 -12.54 -13.13
C GLU A 73 -1.58 -12.09 -12.15
N THR A 74 -1.54 -12.58 -10.90
CA THR A 74 -2.42 -12.10 -9.83
C THR A 74 -2.21 -10.59 -9.62
N GLU A 75 -0.96 -10.17 -9.53
CA GLU A 75 -0.57 -8.78 -9.28
C GLU A 75 -0.92 -7.90 -10.49
N ASN A 76 -0.65 -8.35 -11.71
CA ASN A 76 -1.03 -7.65 -12.95
C ASN A 76 -2.56 -7.48 -13.08
N LEU A 77 -3.35 -8.46 -12.66
CA LEU A 77 -4.81 -8.36 -12.65
C LEU A 77 -5.28 -7.39 -11.56
N LEU A 78 -4.62 -7.38 -10.40
CA LEU A 78 -4.92 -6.44 -9.32
C LEU A 78 -4.55 -5.00 -9.70
N GLU A 79 -3.43 -4.80 -10.38
CA GLU A 79 -3.05 -3.52 -11.00
C GLU A 79 -4.10 -3.03 -11.99
N GLN A 80 -4.63 -3.93 -12.84
CA GLN A 80 -5.71 -3.61 -13.78
C GLN A 80 -6.99 -3.19 -13.05
N LEU A 81 -7.37 -3.91 -11.99
CA LEU A 81 -8.54 -3.57 -11.17
C LEU A 81 -8.39 -2.18 -10.53
N ILE A 82 -7.28 -1.96 -9.82
CA ILE A 82 -7.00 -0.70 -9.12
C ILE A 82 -6.90 0.46 -10.12
N SER A 83 -6.25 0.24 -11.26
CA SER A 83 -6.16 1.24 -12.33
C SER A 83 -7.52 1.62 -12.89
N GLY A 84 -8.42 0.65 -13.09
CA GLY A 84 -9.79 0.90 -13.53
C GLY A 84 -10.56 1.76 -12.53
N ILE A 85 -10.48 1.43 -11.24
CA ILE A 85 -11.11 2.22 -10.17
C ILE A 85 -10.56 3.66 -10.16
N PHE A 86 -9.24 3.83 -10.24
CA PHE A 86 -8.65 5.17 -10.27
C PHE A 86 -8.95 5.94 -11.55
N GLN A 87 -9.22 5.29 -12.69
CA GLN A 87 -9.67 5.99 -13.89
C GLN A 87 -11.01 6.71 -13.66
N GLU A 88 -11.95 6.07 -12.98
CA GLU A 88 -13.23 6.69 -12.59
C GLU A 88 -13.02 7.82 -11.56
N VAL A 89 -12.06 7.67 -10.64
CA VAL A 89 -11.69 8.74 -9.70
C VAL A 89 -11.07 9.94 -10.43
N ASN A 90 -10.30 9.69 -11.48
CA ASN A 90 -9.57 10.71 -12.24
C ASN A 90 -10.50 11.60 -13.08
N SER A 91 -11.64 11.09 -13.56
CA SER A 91 -12.62 11.87 -14.33
C SER A 91 -13.35 12.90 -13.47
N ASP A 92 -13.58 12.57 -12.20
CA ASP A 92 -14.49 13.32 -11.34
C ASP A 92 -13.79 14.10 -10.24
N THR A 93 -12.52 13.81 -9.99
CA THR A 93 -11.73 14.52 -8.99
C THR A 93 -10.62 15.37 -9.59
N ARG A 94 -10.09 16.23 -8.71
CA ARG A 94 -8.92 17.07 -8.97
C ARG A 94 -7.61 16.33 -8.73
N VAL A 95 -7.66 15.03 -8.43
CA VAL A 95 -6.52 14.18 -8.10
C VAL A 95 -6.41 13.13 -9.19
N ARG A 96 -5.27 13.07 -9.87
CA ARG A 96 -5.01 12.12 -10.95
C ARG A 96 -4.01 11.08 -10.47
N ILE A 97 -4.46 9.83 -10.32
CA ILE A 97 -3.66 8.68 -9.88
C ILE A 97 -3.38 7.79 -11.09
N ARG A 98 -2.10 7.44 -11.34
CA ARG A 98 -1.64 6.66 -12.51
C ARG A 98 -0.47 5.76 -12.17
N ASN A 99 -0.06 4.95 -13.15
CA ASN A 99 1.12 4.08 -13.06
C ASN A 99 1.08 3.20 -11.81
N VAL A 100 -0.12 2.67 -11.53
CA VAL A 100 -0.35 1.77 -10.41
C VAL A 100 0.51 0.53 -10.60
N GLN A 101 1.20 0.14 -9.55
CA GLN A 101 1.99 -1.08 -9.48
C GLN A 101 1.68 -1.83 -8.19
N VAL A 102 1.65 -3.15 -8.28
CA VAL A 102 1.51 -4.06 -7.15
C VAL A 102 2.74 -4.97 -7.15
N PRO A 103 3.80 -4.62 -6.39
CA PRO A 103 5.09 -5.31 -6.48
C PRO A 103 5.03 -6.80 -6.12
N ASP A 104 4.43 -7.16 -4.98
CA ASP A 104 4.34 -8.55 -4.51
C ASP A 104 3.27 -8.68 -3.43
N ILE A 105 2.29 -9.57 -3.64
CA ILE A 105 1.26 -9.86 -2.64
C ILE A 105 1.79 -10.94 -1.70
N THR A 106 1.89 -10.62 -0.42
CA THR A 106 2.49 -11.53 0.56
C THR A 106 1.46 -12.07 1.55
N PHE A 107 1.56 -13.36 1.81
CA PHE A 107 0.83 -14.05 2.88
C PHE A 107 1.82 -14.35 4.00
N GLU A 108 1.50 -13.90 5.21
CA GLU A 108 2.29 -14.15 6.42
C GLU A 108 1.46 -14.95 7.41
N ALA A 109 1.79 -16.23 7.60
CA ALA A 109 1.07 -17.09 8.52
C ALA A 109 1.16 -16.54 9.96
N THR A 110 0.00 -16.30 10.56
CA THR A 110 -0.14 -15.87 11.97
C THR A 110 -0.49 -17.04 12.88
N SER A 111 -1.11 -18.08 12.33
CA SER A 111 -1.34 -19.38 12.97
C SER A 111 -1.49 -20.47 11.90
N ASP A 112 -1.75 -21.71 12.33
CA ASP A 112 -1.99 -22.84 11.41
C ASP A 112 -3.20 -22.62 10.49
N ASN A 113 -4.16 -21.80 10.91
CA ASN A 113 -5.41 -21.53 10.19
C ASN A 113 -5.62 -20.05 9.91
N SER A 114 -4.60 -19.20 10.05
CA SER A 114 -4.72 -17.77 9.76
C SER A 114 -3.45 -17.18 9.17
N ALA A 115 -3.61 -16.19 8.28
CA ALA A 115 -2.52 -15.39 7.74
C ALA A 115 -2.92 -13.93 7.61
N ASP A 116 -1.93 -13.05 7.74
CA ASP A 116 -2.05 -11.67 7.29
C ASP A 116 -1.70 -11.60 5.81
N VAL A 117 -2.51 -10.87 5.05
CA VAL A 117 -2.33 -10.63 3.62
C VAL A 117 -1.92 -9.17 3.46
N LYS A 118 -0.76 -8.94 2.85
CA LYS A 118 -0.24 -7.60 2.58
C LYS A 118 -0.20 -7.35 1.07
N ILE A 119 -0.75 -6.21 0.66
CA ILE A 119 -0.85 -5.78 -0.73
C ILE A 119 -0.20 -4.38 -0.82
N PRO A 120 1.09 -4.31 -1.16
CA PRO A 120 1.76 -3.05 -1.41
C PRO A 120 1.30 -2.47 -2.75
N ILE A 121 0.95 -1.19 -2.76
CA ILE A 121 0.48 -0.47 -3.94
C ILE A 121 1.30 0.81 -4.09
N THR A 122 1.94 0.99 -5.24
CA THR A 122 2.61 2.25 -5.60
C THR A 122 1.93 2.93 -6.78
N ALA A 123 1.93 4.26 -6.82
CA ALA A 123 1.36 5.02 -7.93
C ALA A 123 1.87 6.46 -8.00
N ASP A 124 1.79 7.06 -9.18
CA ASP A 124 2.03 8.49 -9.38
C ASP A 124 0.74 9.30 -9.17
N VAL A 125 0.81 10.38 -8.39
CA VAL A 125 -0.35 11.25 -8.10
C VAL A 125 -0.07 12.70 -8.48
N THR A 126 -0.89 13.25 -9.37
CA THR A 126 -0.85 14.67 -9.73
C THR A 126 -2.11 15.38 -9.23
N VAL A 127 -1.95 16.46 -8.48
CA VAL A 127 -3.08 17.26 -7.99
C VAL A 127 -3.25 18.55 -8.79
N ASN A 128 -4.48 18.79 -9.25
CA ASN A 128 -4.88 19.92 -10.08
C ASN A 128 -5.84 20.85 -9.34
N LEU A 129 -5.48 22.11 -9.12
CA LEU A 129 -6.39 23.10 -8.55
C LEU A 129 -6.98 24.02 -9.63
N PRO A 130 -8.24 24.46 -9.50
CA PRO A 130 -8.80 25.45 -10.41
C PRO A 130 -7.94 26.72 -10.40
N LEU A 131 -7.75 27.33 -11.58
CA LEU A 131 -6.93 28.52 -11.81
C LEU A 131 -5.41 28.31 -11.72
N LEU A 132 -4.94 27.35 -10.92
CA LEU A 132 -3.51 27.09 -10.73
C LEU A 132 -2.99 25.93 -11.59
N GLY A 133 -3.88 25.05 -12.06
CA GLY A 133 -3.49 23.84 -12.78
C GLY A 133 -2.80 22.85 -11.86
N GLU A 134 -1.81 22.12 -12.39
CA GLU A 134 -1.01 21.14 -11.66
C GLU A 134 -0.17 21.84 -10.58
N ILE A 135 -0.42 21.50 -9.32
CA ILE A 135 0.23 22.13 -8.17
C ILE A 135 1.33 21.27 -7.56
N VAL A 136 1.19 19.95 -7.57
CA VAL A 136 2.14 19.00 -6.97
C VAL A 136 2.04 17.63 -7.64
N ASP A 137 3.19 16.99 -7.80
CA ASP A 137 3.32 15.58 -8.14
C ASP A 137 3.85 14.82 -6.92
N LEU A 138 3.20 13.71 -6.60
CA LEU A 138 3.46 12.88 -5.43
C LEU A 138 3.70 11.43 -5.87
N ASP A 139 4.55 10.74 -5.14
CA ASP A 139 4.67 9.29 -5.13
C ASP A 139 3.76 8.76 -4.02
N LEU A 140 2.85 7.86 -4.37
CA LEU A 140 1.92 7.21 -3.45
C LEU A 140 2.47 5.83 -3.11
N ASN A 141 2.58 5.54 -1.82
CA ASN A 141 2.74 4.18 -1.31
C ASN A 141 1.59 3.85 -0.33
N VAL A 142 0.89 2.76 -0.57
CA VAL A 142 -0.18 2.25 0.28
C VAL A 142 0.06 0.78 0.53
N ASP A 143 0.19 0.41 1.81
CA ASP A 143 0.28 -0.98 2.23
C ASP A 143 -1.06 -1.37 2.84
N LEU A 144 -1.88 -2.09 2.06
CA LEU A 144 -3.12 -2.65 2.55
C LEU A 144 -2.81 -3.95 3.31
N GLN A 145 -3.40 -4.10 4.48
CA GLN A 145 -3.31 -5.32 5.27
C GLN A 145 -4.70 -5.78 5.70
N THR A 146 -4.97 -7.06 5.49
CA THR A 146 -6.15 -7.75 6.01
C THR A 146 -5.74 -9.11 6.57
N SER A 147 -6.57 -9.72 7.39
CA SER A 147 -6.35 -11.10 7.83
C SER A 147 -7.31 -12.05 7.14
N VAL A 148 -6.86 -13.28 6.89
CA VAL A 148 -7.69 -14.39 6.45
C VAL A 148 -7.57 -15.51 7.47
N SER A 149 -8.68 -16.16 7.78
CA SER A 149 -8.73 -17.27 8.73
C SER A 149 -9.72 -18.32 8.29
N ILE A 150 -9.49 -19.55 8.72
CA ILE A 150 -10.41 -20.66 8.49
C ILE A 150 -11.05 -21.01 9.82
N GLU A 151 -12.37 -20.82 9.88
CA GLU A 151 -13.19 -21.18 11.03
C GLU A 151 -14.07 -22.38 10.67
N THR A 152 -14.36 -23.23 11.66
CA THR A 152 -15.33 -24.31 11.50
C THR A 152 -16.70 -23.80 11.89
N ASP A 153 -17.65 -23.87 10.96
CA ASP A 153 -19.05 -23.54 11.23
C ASP A 153 -19.60 -24.46 12.32
N ALA A 154 -20.13 -23.88 13.40
CA ALA A 154 -20.58 -24.62 14.56
C ALA A 154 -21.88 -25.41 14.32
N GLU A 155 -22.67 -25.04 13.30
CA GLU A 155 -23.93 -25.68 12.96
C GLU A 155 -23.76 -26.78 11.91
N THR A 156 -22.95 -26.53 10.86
CA THR A 156 -22.76 -27.49 9.76
C THR A 156 -21.50 -28.34 9.90
N GLY A 157 -20.51 -27.85 10.65
CA GLY A 157 -19.19 -28.48 10.74
C GLY A 157 -18.28 -28.19 9.53
N ASP A 158 -18.72 -27.36 8.58
CA ASP A 158 -17.96 -27.02 7.38
C ASP A 158 -16.91 -25.95 7.67
N SER A 159 -15.76 -26.03 7.00
CA SER A 159 -14.73 -24.99 7.07
C SER A 159 -15.14 -23.78 6.22
N LYS A 160 -15.14 -22.60 6.83
CA LYS A 160 -15.48 -21.32 6.18
C LYS A 160 -14.30 -20.36 6.27
N VAL A 161 -14.07 -19.61 5.19
CA VAL A 161 -13.12 -18.51 5.16
C VAL A 161 -13.75 -17.28 5.83
N VAL A 162 -13.03 -16.73 6.80
CA VAL A 162 -13.38 -15.49 7.49
C VAL A 162 -12.27 -14.47 7.24
N VAL A 163 -12.63 -13.35 6.64
CA VAL A 163 -11.74 -12.24 6.35
C VAL A 163 -11.94 -11.15 7.40
N GLY A 164 -10.82 -10.70 7.99
CA GLY A 164 -10.80 -9.63 8.97
C GLY A 164 -11.03 -8.25 8.37
N GLU A 165 -10.78 -7.23 9.19
CA GLU A 165 -10.84 -5.85 8.72
C GLU A 165 -9.65 -5.54 7.81
N CYS A 166 -9.91 -4.84 6.72
CA CYS A 166 -8.89 -4.30 5.83
C CYS A 166 -8.47 -2.93 6.34
N THR A 167 -7.18 -2.79 6.65
CA THR A 167 -6.58 -1.61 7.26
C THR A 167 -5.35 -1.15 6.48
N ASP A 168 -5.05 0.14 6.54
CA ASP A 168 -3.80 0.71 6.04
C ASP A 168 -2.77 0.79 7.18
N THR A 169 -1.80 -0.12 7.21
CA THR A 169 -0.91 -0.31 8.37
C THR A 169 0.15 0.77 8.54
N GLU A 170 0.70 1.30 7.44
CA GLU A 170 1.70 2.38 7.48
C GLU A 170 1.11 3.79 7.28
N SER A 171 -0.21 3.91 7.16
CA SER A 171 -0.92 5.10 6.66
C SER A 171 -0.49 5.49 5.24
N ILE A 172 -1.43 5.99 4.45
CA ILE A 172 -1.17 6.45 3.07
C ILE A 172 0.03 7.41 3.03
N SER A 173 1.14 6.92 2.46
CA SER A 173 2.39 7.65 2.33
C SER A 173 2.40 8.41 1.00
N LEU A 174 2.63 9.71 1.08
CA LEU A 174 2.66 10.61 -0.08
C LEU A 174 3.96 11.40 -0.04
N THR A 175 4.88 11.06 -0.94
CA THR A 175 6.19 11.71 -1.06
C THR A 175 6.15 12.74 -2.17
N VAL A 176 6.55 13.99 -1.90
CA VAL A 176 6.52 15.05 -2.92
C VAL A 176 7.69 14.88 -3.89
N LEU A 177 7.40 14.58 -5.15
CA LEU A 177 8.40 14.41 -6.21
C LEU A 177 8.74 15.74 -6.90
N HIS A 178 7.71 16.48 -7.30
CA HIS A 178 7.87 17.74 -8.03
C HIS A 178 6.92 18.82 -7.53
N ARG A 179 7.40 20.06 -7.55
CA ARG A 179 6.68 21.25 -7.08
C ARG A 179 6.74 22.33 -8.16
N ARG A 180 5.60 22.68 -8.74
CA ARG A 180 5.53 23.75 -9.75
C ARG A 180 5.61 25.15 -9.13
N PHE A 181 5.08 25.31 -7.92
CA PHE A 181 5.08 26.56 -7.17
C PHE A 181 6.07 26.45 -6.02
N GLY A 182 7.30 26.94 -6.20
CA GLY A 182 8.35 26.86 -5.17
C GLY A 182 7.89 27.40 -3.81
N LEU A 183 8.13 26.63 -2.75
CA LEU A 183 8.07 26.97 -1.30
C LEU A 183 6.80 27.66 -0.74
N LEU A 184 5.67 27.69 -1.44
CA LEU A 184 4.39 27.91 -0.76
C LEU A 184 3.92 26.58 -0.15
N ASN A 185 4.50 26.22 1.00
CA ASN A 185 4.17 24.99 1.74
C ASN A 185 2.66 24.80 1.85
N ASP A 186 1.93 25.88 2.12
CA ASP A 186 0.47 25.88 2.23
C ASP A 186 -0.24 25.28 0.99
N ILE A 187 0.23 25.54 -0.23
CA ILE A 187 -0.41 25.01 -1.46
C ILE A 187 -0.06 23.53 -1.65
N VAL A 188 1.18 23.15 -1.34
CA VAL A 188 1.62 21.75 -1.39
C VAL A 188 0.86 20.93 -0.35
N ASP A 189 0.69 21.46 0.86
CA ASP A 189 -0.05 20.84 1.95
C ASP A 189 -1.53 20.67 1.60
N ILE A 190 -2.13 21.65 0.91
CA ILE A 190 -3.48 21.51 0.33
C ILE A 190 -3.52 20.34 -0.65
N GLY A 191 -2.55 20.24 -1.55
CA GLY A 191 -2.47 19.16 -2.54
C GLY A 191 -2.33 17.79 -1.89
N VAL A 192 -1.39 17.65 -0.95
CA VAL A 192 -1.11 16.40 -0.22
C VAL A 192 -2.32 15.97 0.60
N ASN A 193 -2.97 16.90 1.33
CA ASN A 193 -4.14 16.57 2.13
C ASN A 193 -5.36 16.20 1.27
N LEU A 194 -5.52 16.84 0.10
CA LEU A 194 -6.57 16.46 -0.85
C LEU A 194 -6.33 15.06 -1.41
N ALA A 195 -5.11 14.77 -1.86
CA ALA A 195 -4.73 13.45 -2.35
C ALA A 195 -4.96 12.37 -1.27
N ARG A 196 -4.52 12.62 -0.03
CA ARG A 196 -4.71 11.69 1.10
C ARG A 196 -6.19 11.39 1.34
N ARG A 197 -7.06 12.41 1.34
CA ARG A 197 -8.52 12.21 1.54
C ARG A 197 -9.14 11.39 0.40
N VAL A 198 -8.77 11.66 -0.86
CA VAL A 198 -9.27 10.91 -2.02
C VAL A 198 -8.81 9.46 -1.96
N VAL A 199 -7.51 9.22 -1.76
CA VAL A 199 -6.96 7.85 -1.66
C VAL A 199 -7.61 7.11 -0.49
N SER A 200 -7.74 7.74 0.68
CA SER A 200 -8.36 7.12 1.86
C SER A 200 -9.80 6.71 1.61
N SER A 201 -10.60 7.55 0.96
CA SER A 201 -11.98 7.21 0.59
C SER A 201 -12.02 6.05 -0.41
N VAL A 202 -11.16 6.06 -1.44
CA VAL A 202 -11.13 4.95 -2.42
C VAL A 202 -10.68 3.63 -1.79
N VAL A 203 -9.70 3.67 -0.87
CA VAL A 203 -9.27 2.48 -0.14
C VAL A 203 -10.42 1.89 0.67
N GLN A 204 -11.12 2.73 1.44
CA GLN A 204 -12.17 2.29 2.36
C GLN A 204 -13.46 1.90 1.64
N ASP A 205 -13.86 2.66 0.63
CA ASP A 205 -15.14 2.49 -0.04
C ASP A 205 -15.07 1.48 -1.20
N GLU A 206 -13.88 1.23 -1.77
CA GLU A 206 -13.74 0.38 -2.98
C GLU A 206 -12.71 -0.74 -2.87
N LEU A 207 -11.46 -0.41 -2.54
CA LEU A 207 -10.39 -1.43 -2.58
C LEU A 207 -10.60 -2.48 -1.50
N CYS A 208 -10.82 -2.05 -0.25
CA CYS A 208 -11.00 -2.96 0.88
C CYS A 208 -12.23 -3.87 0.71
N PRO A 209 -13.44 -3.37 0.34
CA PRO A 209 -14.58 -4.22 0.05
C PRO A 209 -14.32 -5.26 -1.04
N ARG A 210 -13.67 -4.88 -2.14
CA ARG A 210 -13.38 -5.79 -3.27
C ARG A 210 -12.32 -6.83 -2.94
N ILE A 211 -11.29 -6.45 -2.19
CA ILE A 211 -10.28 -7.39 -1.69
C ILE A 211 -10.93 -8.38 -0.73
N ARG A 212 -11.80 -7.89 0.15
CA ARG A 212 -12.56 -8.75 1.06
C ARG A 212 -13.43 -9.74 0.31
N GLU A 213 -14.22 -9.28 -0.65
CA GLU A 213 -15.07 -10.12 -1.51
C GLU A 213 -14.25 -11.19 -2.24
N LEU A 214 -13.11 -10.78 -2.82
CA LEU A 214 -12.20 -11.69 -3.49
C LEU A 214 -11.71 -12.80 -2.54
N LEU A 215 -11.23 -12.44 -1.36
CA LEU A 215 -10.71 -13.39 -0.37
C LEU A 215 -11.81 -14.28 0.24
N GLU A 216 -13.00 -13.74 0.50
CA GLU A 216 -14.17 -14.51 0.98
C GLU A 216 -14.69 -15.49 -0.08
N SER A 217 -14.42 -15.22 -1.37
CA SER A 217 -14.84 -16.09 -2.48
C SER A 217 -13.97 -17.33 -2.68
N LEU A 218 -12.79 -17.39 -2.04
CA LEU A 218 -11.85 -18.50 -2.13
C LEU A 218 -12.31 -19.71 -1.32
N ASP A 219 -12.01 -20.90 -1.81
CA ASP A 219 -12.26 -22.14 -1.07
C ASP A 219 -11.39 -22.25 0.18
N ALA A 220 -11.96 -22.78 1.28
CA ALA A 220 -11.24 -22.94 2.54
C ALA A 220 -10.00 -23.83 2.41
N GLU A 221 -10.04 -24.86 1.55
CA GLU A 221 -8.89 -25.70 1.26
C GLU A 221 -7.76 -24.93 0.56
N CYS A 222 -8.11 -24.02 -0.35
CA CYS A 222 -7.16 -23.14 -1.03
C CYS A 222 -6.51 -22.17 -0.04
N VAL A 223 -7.30 -21.47 0.77
CA VAL A 223 -6.78 -20.58 1.82
C VAL A 223 -5.84 -21.33 2.76
N LYS A 224 -6.17 -22.57 3.12
CA LYS A 224 -5.32 -23.39 3.99
C LYS A 224 -3.95 -23.64 3.37
N LYS A 225 -3.91 -23.99 2.08
CA LYS A 225 -2.66 -24.22 1.35
C LYS A 225 -1.82 -22.95 1.22
N LEU A 226 -2.45 -21.78 1.03
CA LEU A 226 -1.75 -20.50 1.02
C LEU A 226 -1.09 -20.22 2.39
N ILE A 227 -1.82 -20.46 3.49
CA ILE A 227 -1.29 -20.31 4.86
C ILE A 227 -0.13 -21.28 5.11
N GLU A 228 -0.27 -22.56 4.74
CA GLU A 228 0.78 -23.57 4.90
C GLU A 228 2.05 -23.20 4.11
N THR A 229 1.89 -22.71 2.88
CA THR A 229 2.99 -22.23 2.04
C THR A 229 3.67 -21.00 2.64
N ALA A 230 2.89 -20.05 3.16
CA ALA A 230 3.41 -18.87 3.86
C ALA A 230 4.23 -19.26 5.10
N ALA A 231 3.75 -20.20 5.91
CA ALA A 231 4.46 -20.69 7.09
C ALA A 231 5.80 -21.35 6.72
N GLN A 232 5.84 -22.16 5.65
CA GLN A 232 7.08 -22.77 5.16
C GLN A 232 8.09 -21.72 4.68
N ASN A 233 7.62 -20.70 3.97
CA ASN A 233 8.46 -19.61 3.48
C ASN A 233 9.04 -18.77 4.62
N ASP A 234 8.28 -18.52 5.68
CA ASP A 234 8.78 -17.80 6.87
C ASP A 234 9.85 -18.62 7.60
N VAL A 235 9.63 -19.92 7.81
CA VAL A 235 10.64 -20.81 8.40
C VAL A 235 11.92 -20.84 7.56
N ARG A 236 11.80 -20.89 6.23
CA ARG A 236 12.94 -20.86 5.31
C ARG A 236 13.71 -19.54 5.40
N LYS A 237 13.01 -18.40 5.42
CA LYS A 237 13.61 -17.07 5.60
C LYS A 237 14.36 -17.00 6.93
N ARG A 238 13.73 -17.37 8.05
CA ARG A 238 14.38 -17.38 9.38
C ARG A 238 15.61 -18.29 9.42
N THR A 239 15.51 -19.50 8.86
CA THR A 239 16.63 -20.44 8.83
C THR A 239 17.79 -19.87 8.01
N GLY A 240 17.54 -19.32 6.83
CA GLY A 240 18.56 -18.63 6.03
C GLY A 240 19.20 -17.45 6.75
N GLN A 241 18.41 -16.67 7.48
CA GLN A 241 18.89 -15.51 8.24
C GLN A 241 19.75 -15.92 9.45
N ILE A 242 19.43 -17.05 10.09
CA ILE A 242 20.27 -17.66 11.14
C ILE A 242 21.62 -18.11 10.56
N TRP A 243 21.64 -18.69 9.36
CA TRP A 243 22.90 -19.05 8.68
C TRP A 243 23.76 -17.83 8.36
N VAL A 244 23.15 -16.72 7.91
CA VAL A 244 23.87 -15.46 7.66
C VAL A 244 24.45 -14.90 8.96
N GLN A 245 23.66 -14.81 10.03
CA GLN A 245 24.13 -14.34 11.34
C GLN A 245 25.23 -15.25 11.92
N THR A 246 25.13 -16.56 11.72
CA THR A 246 26.15 -17.52 12.15
C THR A 246 27.44 -17.36 11.35
N LEU A 247 27.35 -17.11 10.04
CA LEU A 247 28.50 -16.85 9.18
C LEU A 247 29.21 -15.53 9.58
N ASP A 248 28.46 -14.47 9.88
CA ASP A 248 29.00 -13.19 10.35
C ASP A 248 29.71 -13.33 11.71
N LEU A 249 29.15 -14.12 12.64
CA LEU A 249 29.79 -14.43 13.93
C LEU A 249 31.09 -15.24 13.76
N LEU A 250 31.12 -16.19 12.82
CA LEU A 250 32.32 -16.97 12.50
C LEU A 250 33.40 -16.12 11.85
N LEU A 251 33.03 -15.23 10.92
CA LEU A 251 33.95 -14.30 10.28
C LEU A 251 34.51 -13.27 11.27
N SER A 252 33.68 -12.78 12.19
CA SER A 252 34.12 -11.88 13.29
C SER A 252 35.10 -12.58 14.23
N ASN A 253 34.85 -13.84 14.60
CA ASN A 253 35.79 -14.63 15.42
C ASN A 253 37.10 -14.96 14.68
N CYS A 254 37.05 -15.21 13.36
CA CYS A 254 38.25 -15.36 12.54
C CYS A 254 39.10 -14.08 12.51
N ALA A 255 38.47 -12.91 12.42
CA ALA A 255 39.18 -11.63 12.47
C ALA A 255 39.90 -11.41 13.82
N VAL A 256 39.28 -11.80 14.93
CA VAL A 256 39.91 -11.76 16.26
C VAL A 256 41.09 -12.74 16.35
N LEU A 257 40.96 -13.95 15.81
CA LEU A 257 42.02 -14.96 15.83
C LEU A 257 43.25 -14.53 15.01
N VAL A 258 43.03 -13.92 13.84
CA VAL A 258 44.10 -13.39 12.97
C VAL A 258 44.82 -12.23 13.66
N ASN A 259 44.10 -11.35 14.36
CA ASN A 259 44.70 -10.24 15.08
C ASN A 259 45.51 -10.70 16.31
N TRP A 260 45.08 -11.79 16.97
CA TRP A 260 45.80 -12.42 18.07
C TRP A 260 47.10 -13.10 17.60
N LEU A 261 47.07 -13.80 16.48
CA LEU A 261 48.24 -14.41 15.86
C LEU A 261 49.28 -13.35 15.46
N ARG A 262 48.84 -12.20 14.94
CA ARG A 262 49.71 -11.07 14.56
C ARG A 262 50.40 -10.39 15.74
N LEU A 263 49.83 -10.47 16.95
CA LEU A 263 50.42 -9.94 18.18
C LEU A 263 51.39 -10.93 18.85
N SER A 264 51.39 -12.20 18.43
CA SER A 264 52.23 -13.26 18.99
C SER A 264 53.57 -13.46 18.26
N GLU A 265 53.83 -12.74 17.17
CA GLU A 265 55.09 -12.82 16.43
C GLU A 265 56.24 -12.18 17.24
N PRO A 266 57.29 -12.94 17.59
CA PRO A 266 58.42 -12.42 18.35
C PRO A 266 59.23 -11.43 17.48
N ARG A 267 59.35 -10.18 17.96
CA ARG A 267 60.21 -9.18 17.32
C ARG A 267 61.66 -9.61 17.42
N VAL A 268 62.26 -9.95 16.28
CA VAL A 268 63.70 -10.13 16.15
C VAL A 268 64.37 -8.76 16.21
N PRO A 269 65.32 -8.50 17.13
CA PRO A 269 65.97 -7.20 17.23
C PRO A 269 66.93 -6.98 16.04
N PRO A 270 66.99 -5.76 15.49
CA PRO A 270 67.91 -5.45 14.40
C PRO A 270 69.37 -5.41 14.90
N ARG A 271 70.29 -5.85 14.04
CA ARG A 271 71.75 -5.79 14.23
C ARG A 271 72.29 -4.38 14.07
#